data_AF-A0A257H685-F1
#
_entry.id   AF-A0A257H685-F1
#
_cell.length_a   1.000
_cell.length_b   1.000
_cell.length_c   1.000
_cell.angle_alpha   90.00
_cell.angle_beta   90.00
_cell.angle_gamma   90.00
#
_symmetry.space_group_name_H-M   'P 1'
#
loop_
_entity.id
_entity.type
_entity.pdbx_description
1 polymer ?
#
loop_
_entity_poly.entity_id
_entity_poly.type
_entity_poly.pdbx_seq_one_letter_code
_entity_poly.pdbx_strand_id
1 'polypeptide(L)'
;MMQDLYSSNPQQTARRCDIPTPGGAYWSATDHKDATTRLGAWFAGELALSRAEAHRLLEQAVESGRLTHHRAEFVAAVKALAAGPKSWHAMGYRLLPDD
;
A
#
# COMPACT_ATOMS: atom_id res chain seq x y z
N MET A 1 47.07 35.78 19.43
CA MET A 1 46.82 34.49 20.09
C MET A 1 45.31 34.38 20.31
N MET A 2 44.71 33.35 19.70
CA MET A 2 43.30 32.97 19.79
C MET A 2 42.96 32.59 21.24
N GLN A 3 41.89 33.16 21.82
CA GLN A 3 40.56 32.55 22.03
C GLN A 3 40.62 31.17 22.71
N ASP A 4 40.10 31.08 23.95
CA ASP A 4 38.99 30.17 24.29
C ASP A 4 38.71 30.22 25.79
N LEU A 5 37.68 30.96 26.19
CA LEU A 5 37.10 30.88 27.52
C LEU A 5 35.70 31.48 27.42
N TYR A 6 34.75 30.72 26.89
CA TYR A 6 33.37 30.76 27.34
C TYR A 6 32.65 29.48 26.91
N SER A 7 32.79 28.49 27.77
CA SER A 7 31.85 27.39 27.90
C SER A 7 30.46 27.97 28.20
N SER A 8 29.52 27.85 27.25
CA SER A 8 28.08 28.00 27.48
C SER A 8 27.32 27.52 26.24
N ASN A 9 26.89 26.26 26.27
CA ASN A 9 25.78 25.78 25.46
C ASN A 9 24.62 25.51 26.43
N PRO A 10 23.48 26.23 26.30
CA PRO A 10 22.20 25.53 26.40
C PRO A 10 21.08 26.21 25.58
N GLN A 11 21.29 26.59 24.31
CA GLN A 11 20.24 27.27 23.51
C GLN A 11 20.11 26.79 22.05
N GLN A 12 20.17 25.48 21.81
CA GLN A 12 19.64 24.89 20.57
C GLN A 12 18.16 24.46 20.69
N THR A 13 17.40 25.15 21.53
CA THR A 13 15.94 25.05 21.67
C THR A 13 15.24 26.18 20.92
N ALA A 14 15.27 26.13 19.59
CA ALA A 14 14.31 26.84 18.75
C ALA A 14 14.19 26.08 17.42
N ARG A 15 13.48 24.95 17.43
CA ARG A 15 12.13 24.86 16.85
C ARG A 15 12.01 25.65 15.53
N ARG A 16 12.69 25.17 14.51
CA ARG A 16 12.31 25.42 13.12
C ARG A 16 12.38 24.09 12.37
N CYS A 17 11.48 23.19 12.75
CA CYS A 17 11.03 22.17 11.82
C CYS A 17 10.03 22.88 10.92
N ASP A 18 10.53 23.26 9.74
CA ASP A 18 9.75 23.70 8.60
C ASP A 18 8.47 22.87 8.48
N ILE A 19 7.36 23.59 8.38
CA ILE A 19 6.02 23.05 8.18
C ILE A 19 6.01 22.43 6.77
N PRO A 20 5.71 21.14 6.57
CA PRO A 20 5.53 20.62 5.22
C PRO A 20 4.25 21.23 4.63
N THR A 21 4.44 22.00 3.56
CA THR A 21 3.42 22.59 2.70
C THR A 21 2.29 21.61 2.36
N PRO A 22 1.00 21.97 2.58
CA PRO A 22 -0.12 21.16 2.10
C PRO A 22 -0.31 21.47 0.61
N GLY A 23 0.36 20.74 -0.28
CA GLY A 23 0.25 21.06 -1.70
C GLY A 23 0.97 20.16 -2.71
N GLY A 24 1.35 18.93 -2.35
CA GLY A 24 2.03 18.04 -3.29
C GLY A 24 1.93 16.57 -2.90
N ALA A 25 1.06 15.83 -3.60
CA ALA A 25 1.12 14.39 -3.86
C ALA A 25 1.84 13.51 -2.80
N TYR A 26 1.18 13.25 -1.68
CA TYR A 26 1.59 12.21 -0.71
C TYR A 26 0.91 10.84 -0.97
N TRP A 27 0.55 10.55 -2.22
CA TRP A 27 0.18 9.19 -2.61
C TRP A 27 1.46 8.47 -3.03
N SER A 28 1.70 7.26 -2.49
CA SER A 28 2.27 6.09 -3.22
C SER A 28 3.20 5.15 -2.43
N ALA A 29 3.43 5.33 -1.13
CA ALA A 29 4.17 4.32 -0.34
C ALA A 29 3.26 3.55 0.63
N THR A 30 2.36 4.24 1.32
CA THR A 30 1.39 3.63 2.26
C THR A 30 0.28 2.92 1.50
N ASP A 31 -0.31 3.62 0.52
CA ASP A 31 -1.38 3.12 -0.37
C ASP A 31 -1.08 1.75 -1.00
N HIS A 32 0.19 1.50 -1.35
CA HIS A 32 0.59 0.24 -2.02
C HIS A 32 0.79 -0.93 -1.04
N LYS A 33 1.22 -0.65 0.20
CA LYS A 33 1.23 -1.66 1.27
C LYS A 33 -0.19 -2.04 1.67
N ASP A 34 -1.09 -1.06 1.68
CA ASP A 34 -2.52 -1.29 1.86
C ASP A 34 -3.10 -2.17 0.75
N ALA A 35 -2.76 -1.94 -0.53
CA ALA A 35 -3.23 -2.76 -1.65
C ALA A 35 -2.82 -4.24 -1.52
N THR A 36 -1.56 -4.52 -1.19
CA THR A 36 -1.06 -5.90 -1.02
C THR A 36 -1.71 -6.58 0.19
N THR A 37 -1.87 -5.83 1.29
CA THR A 37 -2.49 -6.34 2.52
C THR A 37 -3.99 -6.63 2.31
N ARG A 38 -4.69 -5.75 1.58
CA ARG A 38 -6.11 -5.93 1.21
C ARG A 38 -6.30 -7.12 0.28
N LEU A 39 -5.43 -7.31 -0.71
CA LEU A 39 -5.45 -8.51 -1.55
C LEU A 39 -5.19 -9.78 -0.72
N GLY A 40 -4.23 -9.76 0.20
CA GLY A 40 -3.99 -10.88 1.12
C GLY A 40 -5.22 -11.22 1.95
N ALA A 41 -5.88 -10.22 2.54
CA ALA A 41 -7.12 -10.40 3.30
C ALA A 41 -8.29 -10.90 2.42
N TRP A 42 -8.36 -10.46 1.16
CA TRP A 42 -9.36 -10.93 0.21
C TRP A 42 -9.12 -12.38 -0.22
N PHE A 43 -7.86 -12.77 -0.48
CA PHE A 43 -7.48 -14.15 -0.76
C PHE A 43 -7.73 -15.07 0.43
N ALA A 44 -7.56 -14.57 1.66
CA ALA A 44 -7.90 -15.29 2.88
C ALA A 44 -9.42 -15.37 3.14
N GLY A 45 -10.25 -14.64 2.40
CA GLY A 45 -11.69 -14.58 2.61
C GLY A 45 -12.13 -13.72 3.82
N GLU A 46 -11.19 -13.02 4.44
CA GLU A 46 -11.41 -12.12 5.59
C GLU A 46 -12.01 -10.77 5.15
N LEU A 47 -11.72 -10.35 3.92
CA LEU A 47 -12.25 -9.13 3.31
C LEU A 47 -13.14 -9.48 2.12
N ALA A 48 -14.26 -8.77 1.99
CA ALA A 48 -15.06 -8.79 0.77
C ALA A 48 -14.79 -7.50 -0.02
N LEU A 49 -14.53 -7.64 -1.33
CA LEU A 49 -14.26 -6.52 -2.22
C LEU A 49 -15.34 -6.45 -3.31
N SER A 50 -15.60 -5.24 -3.82
CA SER A 50 -16.41 -5.09 -5.03
C SER A 50 -15.67 -5.66 -6.24
N ARG A 51 -16.39 -5.97 -7.32
CA ARG A 51 -15.75 -6.51 -8.54
C ARG A 51 -14.73 -5.53 -9.13
N ALA A 52 -15.12 -4.27 -9.24
CA ALA A 52 -14.27 -3.22 -9.78
C ALA A 52 -13.02 -2.99 -8.91
N GLU A 53 -13.17 -2.99 -7.59
CA GLU A 53 -12.07 -2.79 -6.65
C GLU A 53 -11.10 -3.98 -6.65
N ALA A 54 -11.61 -5.21 -6.61
CA ALA A 54 -10.78 -6.40 -6.72
C ALA A 54 -10.01 -6.43 -8.05
N HIS A 55 -10.67 -6.11 -9.17
CA HIS A 55 -10.02 -6.05 -10.48
C HIS A 55 -8.89 -5.01 -10.51
N ARG A 56 -9.16 -3.79 -10.05
CA ARG A 56 -8.14 -2.72 -9.98
C ARG A 56 -6.95 -3.12 -9.12
N LEU A 57 -7.19 -3.69 -7.95
CA LEU A 57 -6.14 -4.12 -7.04
C LEU A 57 -5.29 -5.23 -7.67
N LEU A 58 -5.92 -6.20 -8.33
CA LEU A 58 -5.24 -7.26 -9.05
C LEU A 58 -4.37 -6.73 -10.20
N GLU A 59 -4.90 -5.84 -11.04
CA GLU A 59 -4.16 -5.21 -12.13
C GLU A 59 -2.96 -4.44 -11.60
N GLN A 60 -3.17 -3.57 -10.60
CA GLN A 60 -2.11 -2.78 -9.99
C GLN A 60 -1.02 -3.66 -9.35
N ALA A 61 -1.42 -4.78 -8.75
CA ALA A 61 -0.51 -5.72 -8.11
C ALA A 61 0.34 -6.52 -9.13
N VAL A 62 -0.22 -6.83 -10.30
CA VAL A 62 0.51 -7.48 -11.39
C VAL A 62 1.41 -6.48 -12.13
N GLU A 63 0.89 -5.29 -12.46
CA GLU A 63 1.60 -4.25 -13.21
C GLU A 63 2.78 -3.67 -12.42
N SER A 64 2.61 -3.46 -11.11
CA SER A 64 3.69 -2.91 -10.27
C SER A 64 4.88 -3.87 -10.08
N GLY A 65 4.74 -5.15 -10.41
CA GLY A 65 5.78 -6.17 -10.25
C GLY A 65 6.26 -6.38 -8.81
N ARG A 66 5.66 -5.71 -7.80
CA ARG A 66 6.11 -5.76 -6.40
C ARG A 66 5.73 -7.05 -5.68
N LEU A 67 4.72 -7.77 -6.19
CA LEU A 67 4.38 -9.11 -5.73
C LEU A 67 5.37 -10.18 -6.20
N THR A 68 6.39 -9.87 -7.01
CA THR A 68 7.41 -10.86 -7.41
C THR A 68 8.18 -11.43 -6.21
N HIS A 69 8.29 -10.68 -5.11
CA HIS A 69 8.83 -11.16 -3.83
C HIS A 69 7.84 -12.07 -3.06
N HIS A 70 6.55 -11.99 -3.37
CA HIS A 70 5.43 -12.73 -2.77
C HIS A 70 4.80 -13.66 -3.82
N ARG A 71 5.55 -14.71 -4.20
CA ARG A 71 5.24 -15.57 -5.35
C ARG A 71 3.85 -16.21 -5.28
N ALA A 72 3.37 -16.58 -4.08
CA ALA A 72 2.07 -17.23 -3.93
C ALA A 72 0.93 -16.23 -4.23
N GLU A 73 1.05 -15.02 -3.70
CA GLU A 73 0.11 -13.92 -3.88
C GLU A 73 0.12 -13.40 -5.33
N PHE A 74 1.29 -13.34 -5.96
CA PHE A 74 1.39 -13.01 -7.39
C PHE A 74 0.67 -14.05 -8.26
N VAL A 75 0.91 -15.34 -8.01
CA VAL A 75 0.25 -16.42 -8.76
C VAL A 75 -1.25 -16.42 -8.50
N ALA A 76 -1.69 -16.17 -7.26
CA ALA A 76 -3.10 -16.03 -6.93
C ALA A 76 -3.73 -14.84 -7.68
N ALA A 77 -3.04 -13.71 -7.76
CA ALA A 77 -3.51 -12.52 -8.47
C ALA A 77 -3.65 -12.78 -9.99
N VAL A 78 -2.63 -13.37 -10.62
CA VAL A 78 -2.68 -13.73 -12.04
C VAL A 78 -3.78 -14.77 -12.31
N LYS A 79 -3.93 -15.79 -11.45
CA LYS A 79 -5.00 -16.78 -11.57
C LYS A 79 -6.38 -16.15 -11.42
N ALA A 80 -6.55 -15.23 -10.47
CA ALA A 80 -7.79 -14.50 -10.28
C ALA A 80 -8.13 -13.67 -11.52
N LEU A 81 -7.18 -12.90 -12.07
CA LEU A 81 -7.38 -12.14 -13.31
C LEU A 81 -7.77 -13.04 -14.49
N ALA A 82 -7.06 -14.16 -14.68
CA ALA A 82 -7.34 -15.10 -15.77
C ALA A 82 -8.71 -15.79 -15.63
N ALA A 83 -9.13 -16.13 -14.41
CA ALA A 83 -10.40 -16.79 -14.16
C ALA A 83 -11.60 -15.84 -14.32
N GLY A 84 -11.36 -14.54 -14.09
CA GLY A 84 -12.36 -13.49 -14.21
C GLY A 84 -13.43 -13.51 -13.11
N PRO A 85 -14.24 -12.42 -13.01
CA PRO A 85 -15.14 -12.17 -11.89
C PRO A 85 -16.25 -13.22 -11.70
N LYS A 86 -16.61 -13.94 -12.76
CA LYS A 86 -17.61 -15.02 -12.70
C LYS A 86 -17.10 -16.25 -11.93
N SER A 87 -15.78 -16.45 -11.88
CA SER A 87 -15.16 -17.64 -11.30
C SER A 87 -14.61 -17.40 -9.89
N TRP A 88 -14.55 -16.14 -9.44
CA TRP A 88 -13.98 -15.76 -8.14
C TRP A 88 -14.73 -16.38 -6.96
N HIS A 89 -16.05 -16.49 -7.04
CA HIS A 89 -16.83 -17.18 -5.99
C HIS A 89 -16.49 -18.67 -5.90
N ALA A 90 -16.26 -19.34 -7.03
CA ALA A 90 -15.84 -20.75 -7.07
C ALA A 90 -14.41 -20.95 -6.56
N MET A 91 -13.58 -19.91 -6.60
CA MET A 91 -12.25 -19.89 -5.99
C MET A 91 -12.27 -19.62 -4.47
N GLY A 92 -13.44 -19.30 -3.90
CA GLY A 92 -13.60 -18.98 -2.48
C GLY A 92 -13.42 -17.50 -2.13
N TYR A 93 -13.27 -16.63 -3.13
CA TYR A 93 -13.15 -15.18 -2.91
C TYR A 93 -14.52 -14.54 -2.68
N ARG A 94 -14.62 -13.72 -1.64
CA ARG A 94 -15.85 -13.00 -1.29
C ARG A 94 -15.97 -11.73 -2.13
N LEU A 95 -17.11 -11.59 -2.79
CA LEU A 95 -17.45 -10.39 -3.53
C LEU A 95 -18.63 -9.69 -2.87
N LEU A 96 -18.54 -8.37 -2.81
CA LEU A 96 -19.70 -7.54 -2.50
C LEU A 96 -20.67 -7.56 -3.70
N PRO A 97 -21.99 -7.53 -3.46
CA PRO A 97 -22.94 -7.29 -4.53
C PRO A 97 -22.67 -5.91 -5.17
N ASP A 98 -22.63 -5.88 -6.49
CA ASP A 98 -22.72 -4.63 -7.26
C ASP A 98 -24.18 -4.18 -7.15
N ASP A 99 -24.43 -2.99 -6.59
CA ASP A 99 -25.74 -2.32 -6.58
C ASP A 99 -26.05 -1.71 -7.96
#